data_AF-A0A3V4R8H0-F1
#
_entry.id   AF-A0A3V4R8H0-F1
#
_cell.length_a   1.000
_cell.length_b   1.000
_cell.length_c   1.000
_cell.angle_alpha   90.00
_cell.angle_beta   90.00
_cell.angle_gamma   90.00
#
_symmetry.space_group_name_H-M   'P 1'
#
loop_
_entity.id
_entity.type
_entity.pdbx_description
1 polymer ?
#
loop_
_entity_poly.entity_id
_entity_poly.type
_entity_poly.pdbx_seq_one_letter_code
_entity_poly.pdbx_strand_id
1 'polypeptide(L)'
;MKKTLTMSPPSGRTIGKWRPGKPQSGKGLLYWGEAEKTLSLPDNLFGVTRLTVSGKTYWNNHSYDELSGSTGVGLGYRNVNTMIQIIPFYEKKLLWRWACVK
;
A
#
# COMPACT_ATOMS: atom_id res chain seq x y z
N MET A 1 27.00 4.60 -10.88
CA MET A 1 25.89 4.04 -11.70
C MET A 1 24.84 3.44 -10.77
N LYS A 2 23.63 4.00 -10.71
CA LYS A 2 22.51 3.39 -9.97
C LYS A 2 21.84 2.33 -10.87
N LYS A 3 22.00 1.05 -10.55
CA LYS A 3 21.23 -0.04 -11.17
C LYS A 3 19.86 -0.11 -10.50
N THR A 4 18.82 0.30 -11.21
CA THR A 4 17.43 0.12 -10.79
C THR A 4 17.03 -1.34 -11.06
N LEU A 5 16.69 -2.11 -10.02
CA LEU A 5 16.08 -3.43 -10.21
C LEU A 5 14.78 -3.27 -10.98
N THR A 6 14.73 -3.76 -12.21
CA THR A 6 13.51 -3.84 -13.01
C THR A 6 13.13 -5.31 -13.10
N MET A 7 11.96 -5.69 -12.56
CA MET A 7 11.45 -7.08 -12.58
C MET A 7 10.93 -7.52 -13.97
N SER A 8 11.15 -6.73 -15.01
CA SER A 8 10.75 -7.06 -16.39
C SER A 8 11.95 -7.50 -17.21
N PRO A 9 11.79 -8.50 -18.09
CA PRO A 9 12.78 -8.80 -19.12
C PRO A 9 13.11 -7.53 -19.92
N PRO A 10 14.38 -7.32 -20.33
CA PRO A 10 14.74 -6.22 -21.22
C PRO A 10 13.91 -6.29 -22.49
N SER A 11 13.42 -5.12 -22.95
CA SER A 11 12.55 -5.00 -24.11
C SER A 11 13.19 -5.66 -25.33
N GLY A 12 12.53 -6.68 -25.89
CA GLY A 12 12.97 -7.39 -27.09
C GLY A 12 13.06 -8.91 -26.94
N ARG A 13 13.03 -9.46 -25.73
CA ARG A 13 13.01 -10.93 -25.52
C ARG A 13 11.58 -11.46 -25.55
N THR A 14 11.21 -12.09 -26.66
CA THR A 14 9.92 -12.78 -26.84
C THR A 14 10.04 -14.18 -26.24
N ILE A 15 9.13 -14.58 -25.36
CA ILE A 15 9.07 -15.95 -24.82
C ILE A 15 7.87 -16.62 -25.49
N GLY A 16 8.14 -17.44 -26.51
CA GLY A 16 7.09 -18.09 -27.30
C GLY A 16 6.18 -17.08 -28.02
N LYS A 17 4.85 -17.20 -27.83
CA LYS A 17 3.86 -16.26 -28.40
C LYS A 17 3.68 -14.97 -27.58
N TRP A 18 4.34 -14.84 -26.43
CA TRP A 18 4.20 -13.68 -25.55
C TRP A 18 5.15 -12.56 -25.96
N ARG A 19 4.59 -11.41 -26.34
CA ARG A 19 5.33 -10.18 -26.62
C ARG A 19 5.21 -9.25 -25.41
N PRO A 20 6.33 -8.83 -24.76
CA PRO A 20 6.25 -7.84 -23.69
C PRO A 20 5.69 -6.53 -24.24
N GLY A 21 4.77 -5.91 -23.49
CA GLY A 21 4.31 -4.56 -23.76
C GLY A 21 5.47 -3.56 -23.75
N LYS A 22 5.31 -2.40 -24.40
CA LYS A 22 6.34 -1.35 -24.41
C LYS A 22 6.68 -0.96 -22.96
N PRO A 23 7.95 -0.84 -22.57
CA PRO A 23 8.33 -0.37 -21.24
C PRO A 23 7.75 1.02 -21.03
N GLN A 24 6.87 1.17 -20.04
CA GLN A 24 6.35 2.47 -19.66
C GLN A 24 7.17 3.00 -18.47
N SER A 25 7.86 4.12 -18.70
CA SER A 25 8.57 4.85 -17.65
C SER A 25 7.61 5.82 -16.99
N GLY A 26 7.26 5.54 -15.73
CA GLY A 26 6.44 6.43 -14.92
C GLY A 26 7.31 7.19 -13.93
N LYS A 27 7.38 8.52 -14.04
CA LYS A 27 7.78 9.37 -12.92
C LYS A 27 6.54 9.59 -12.08
N GLY A 28 6.61 9.31 -10.79
CA GLY A 28 5.49 9.45 -9.87
C GLY A 28 5.93 9.70 -8.45
N LEU A 29 4.94 10.01 -7.61
CA LEU A 29 5.07 10.10 -6.17
C LEU A 29 4.47 8.85 -5.54
N LEU A 30 5.26 8.20 -4.68
CA LEU A 30 4.76 7.18 -3.76
C LEU A 30 4.60 7.84 -2.40
N TYR A 31 3.42 7.67 -1.82
CA TYR A 31 3.12 8.15 -0.49
C TYR A 31 2.55 7.00 0.35
N TRP A 32 2.93 6.99 1.62
CA TRP A 32 2.46 6.02 2.61
C TRP A 32 2.33 6.77 3.93
N GLY A 33 1.26 6.49 4.66
CA GLY A 33 1.00 7.05 5.96
C GLY A 33 0.23 6.08 6.83
N GLU A 34 0.49 6.16 8.12
CA GLU A 34 -0.19 5.36 9.12
C GLU A 34 -0.55 6.24 10.31
N ALA A 35 -1.75 6.05 10.82
CA ALA A 35 -2.24 6.65 12.04
C ALA A 35 -2.74 5.55 12.96
N GLU A 36 -2.25 5.53 14.19
CA GLU A 36 -2.70 4.63 15.24
C GLU A 36 -3.15 5.45 16.45
N LYS A 37 -4.25 5.03 17.05
CA LYS A 37 -4.74 5.58 18.31
C LYS A 37 -4.98 4.45 19.30
N THR A 38 -4.33 4.57 20.45
CA THR A 38 -4.45 3.63 21.56
C THR A 38 -5.12 4.32 22.74
N LEU A 39 -6.14 3.68 23.28
CA LEU A 39 -6.91 4.12 24.43
C LEU A 39 -6.66 3.11 25.54
N SER A 40 -6.06 3.54 26.65
CA SER A 40 -5.84 2.67 27.81
C SER A 40 -7.16 2.44 28.54
N LEU A 41 -7.43 1.18 28.89
CA LEU A 41 -8.53 0.76 29.75
C LEU A 41 -7.98 0.24 31.09
N PRO A 42 -8.83 0.04 32.11
CA PRO A 42 -8.46 -0.66 33.34
C PRO A 42 -7.96 -2.08 33.07
N ASP A 43 -7.35 -2.69 34.10
CA ASP A 43 -6.92 -4.09 34.09
C ASP A 43 -5.95 -4.43 32.94
N ASN A 44 -5.04 -3.51 32.63
CA ASN A 44 -4.00 -3.67 31.61
C ASN A 44 -4.54 -3.85 30.17
N LEU A 45 -5.83 -3.58 29.95
CA LEU A 45 -6.45 -3.63 28.64
C LEU A 45 -6.26 -2.32 27.89
N PHE A 46 -6.32 -2.39 26.56
CA PHE A 46 -6.36 -1.20 25.71
C PHE A 46 -7.18 -1.46 24.46
N GLY A 47 -7.83 -0.40 23.97
CA GLY A 47 -8.43 -0.37 22.65
C GLY A 47 -7.45 0.27 21.67
N VAL A 48 -7.41 -0.25 20.46
CA VAL A 48 -6.53 0.26 19.39
C VAL A 48 -7.32 0.46 18.11
N THR A 49 -7.08 1.57 17.45
CA THR A 49 -7.61 1.87 16.11
C THR A 49 -6.45 2.22 15.20
N ARG A 50 -6.40 1.57 14.04
CA ARG A 50 -5.33 1.74 13.05
C ARG A 50 -5.93 2.15 11.71
N LEU A 51 -5.27 3.06 11.03
CA LEU A 51 -5.56 3.50 9.68
C LEU A 51 -4.25 3.57 8.90
N THR A 52 -4.18 2.84 7.81
CA THR A 52 -3.03 2.84 6.89
C THR A 52 -3.51 3.27 5.52
N VAL A 53 -2.80 4.22 4.90
CA VAL A 53 -3.07 4.70 3.54
C VAL A 53 -1.78 4.65 2.75
N SER A 54 -1.85 4.14 1.54
CA SER A 54 -0.72 4.11 0.63
C SER A 54 -1.19 4.37 -0.78
N GLY A 55 -0.39 5.08 -1.56
CA GLY A 55 -0.74 5.39 -2.93
C GLY A 55 0.46 5.66 -3.80
N LYS A 56 0.23 5.49 -5.09
CA LYS A 56 1.17 5.80 -6.17
C LYS A 56 0.41 6.63 -7.19
N THR A 57 0.93 7.81 -7.46
CA THR A 57 0.41 8.71 -8.49
C THR A 57 1.52 9.03 -9.48
N TYR A 58 1.25 8.89 -10.77
CA TYR A 58 2.20 9.10 -11.85
C TYR A 58 1.82 10.32 -12.69
N TRP A 59 2.73 11.30 -12.83
CA TRP A 59 2.45 12.53 -13.58
C TRP A 59 2.25 12.32 -15.09
N ASN A 60 2.84 11.26 -15.64
CA ASN A 60 2.85 11.00 -17.09
C ASN A 60 2.17 9.67 -17.46
N ASN A 61 1.68 8.91 -16.47
CA ASN A 61 1.08 7.60 -16.70
C ASN A 61 0.00 7.27 -15.65
N HIS A 62 -1.05 8.09 -15.60
CA HIS A 62 -2.19 7.96 -14.69
C HIS A 62 -2.98 6.64 -14.82
N SER A 63 -2.72 5.82 -15.84
CA SER A 63 -3.36 4.50 -15.98
C SER A 63 -2.94 3.50 -14.89
N TYR A 64 -1.89 3.82 -14.13
CA TYR A 64 -1.32 2.99 -13.08
C TYR A 64 -1.42 3.64 -11.70
N ASP A 65 -2.29 4.64 -11.54
CA ASP A 65 -2.51 5.26 -10.24
C ASP A 65 -3.22 4.26 -9.31
N GLU A 66 -2.65 4.05 -8.13
CA GLU A 66 -3.16 3.14 -7.12
C GLU A 66 -3.32 3.88 -5.80
N LEU A 67 -4.43 3.64 -5.11
CA LEU A 67 -4.64 4.06 -3.73
C LEU A 67 -5.18 2.87 -2.93
N SER A 68 -4.47 2.48 -1.88
CA SER A 68 -4.90 1.47 -0.92
C SER A 68 -5.12 2.11 0.44
N GLY A 69 -6.21 1.72 1.09
CA GLY A 69 -6.52 2.09 2.46
C GLY A 69 -6.90 0.86 3.27
N SER A 70 -6.41 0.78 4.49
CA SER A 70 -6.78 -0.26 5.45
C SER A 70 -7.15 0.40 6.77
N THR A 71 -8.20 -0.09 7.41
CA THR A 71 -8.58 0.35 8.75
C THR A 71 -8.86 -0.86 9.62
N GLY A 72 -8.49 -0.78 10.89
CA GLY A 72 -8.71 -1.84 11.86
C GLY A 72 -9.03 -1.27 13.23
N VAL A 73 -9.88 -1.99 13.96
CA VAL A 73 -10.24 -1.66 15.35
C VAL A 73 -10.13 -2.95 16.15
N GLY A 74 -9.41 -2.88 17.27
CA GLY A 74 -9.08 -4.04 18.05
C GLY A 74 -8.91 -3.77 19.53
N LEU A 75 -8.59 -4.83 20.24
CA LEU A 75 -8.34 -4.82 21.67
C LEU A 75 -7.01 -5.52 21.94
N GLY A 76 -6.36 -5.14 23.02
CA GLY A 76 -5.17 -5.81 23.51
C GLY A 76 -5.05 -5.77 25.01
N TYR A 77 -4.13 -6.58 25.50
CA TYR A 77 -3.73 -6.68 26.89
C TYR A 77 -2.22 -6.47 26.97
N ARG A 78 -1.77 -5.58 27.85
CA ARG A 78 -0.35 -5.27 28.04
C ARG A 78 0.04 -5.31 29.53
N ASN A 79 0.89 -6.26 29.89
CA ASN A 79 1.58 -6.25 31.18
C ASN A 79 3.02 -5.74 31.01
N VAL A 80 3.76 -5.56 32.11
CA VAL A 80 5.14 -5.04 32.12
C VAL A 80 6.07 -5.79 31.15
N ASN A 81 5.83 -7.09 30.95
CA ASN A 81 6.71 -7.97 30.17
C ASN A 81 6.07 -8.51 28.87
N THR A 82 4.78 -8.27 28.60
CA THR A 82 4.08 -8.94 27.48
C THR A 82 2.92 -8.10 26.99
N MET A 83 2.79 -7.98 25.66
CA MET A 83 1.66 -7.34 24.99
C MET A 83 1.09 -8.28 23.94
N ILE A 84 -0.23 -8.47 23.97
CA ILE A 84 -0.98 -9.25 23.00
C ILE A 84 -2.12 -8.37 22.50
N GLN A 85 -2.35 -8.36 21.19
CA GLN A 85 -3.47 -7.62 20.60
C GLN A 85 -4.08 -8.37 19.43
N ILE A 86 -5.37 -8.17 19.23
CA ILE A 86 -6.14 -8.71 18.12
C ILE A 86 -6.84 -7.53 17.46
N ILE A 87 -6.52 -7.30 16.19
CA ILE A 87 -7.05 -6.17 15.41
C ILE A 87 -7.61 -6.73 14.09
N PRO A 88 -8.90 -7.04 14.02
CA PRO A 88 -9.59 -7.22 12.76
C PRO A 88 -9.40 -5.98 11.88
N PHE A 89 -9.11 -6.20 10.60
CA PHE A 89 -8.89 -5.12 9.65
C PHE A 89 -9.70 -5.33 8.38
N TYR A 90 -10.07 -4.22 7.75
CA TYR A 90 -10.66 -4.16 6.44
C TYR A 90 -9.76 -3.36 5.52
N GLU A 91 -9.27 -4.02 4.47
CA GLU A 91 -8.43 -3.41 3.45
C GLU A 91 -9.21 -3.23 2.15
N LYS A 92 -9.06 -2.07 1.53
CA LYS A 92 -9.59 -1.78 0.19
C LYS A 92 -8.50 -1.18 -0.68
N LYS A 93 -8.26 -1.83 -1.82
CA LYS A 93 -7.42 -1.29 -2.90
C LYS A 93 -8.31 -0.67 -3.98
N LEU A 94 -8.12 0.62 -4.22
CA LEU A 94 -8.78 1.40 -5.25
C LEU A 94 -7.76 1.70 -6.35
N LEU A 95 -7.97 1.08 -7.50
CA LEU A 95 -7.26 1.43 -8.72
C LEU A 95 -8.06 2.55 -9.39
N TRP A 96 -7.51 3.77 -9.41
CA TRP A 96 -8.17 4.90 -10.05
C TRP A 96 -7.54 5.11 -11.42
N ARG A 97 -8.30 4.81 -12.47
CA ARG A 97 -8.00 5.29 -13.82
C ARG A 97 -8.70 6.62 -13.99
N TRP A 98 -7.97 7.73 -14.05
CA TRP A 98 -8.51 8.94 -14.66
C TRP A 98 -8.83 8.63 -16.12
N ALA A 99 -10.09 8.32 -16.41
CA ALA A 99 -10.62 8.45 -17.75
C ALA A 99 -10.92 9.94 -17.96
N CYS A 100 -10.23 10.54 -18.93
CA CYS A 100 -10.32 11.93 -19.39
C CYS A 100 -9.59 13.00 -18.57
N VAL A 101 -8.56 13.61 -19.18
CA VAL A 101 -8.79 14.85 -19.93
C VAL A 101 -8.28 14.62 -21.34
N LYS A 102 -9.12 15.01 -22.31
CA LYS A 102 -8.91 14.89 -23.75
C LYS A 102 -8.05 16.04 -24.25
#